data_AF-A0AAN8GUM6-F1
#
_entry.id   AF-A0AAN8GUM6-F1
#
_cell.length_a   1.000
_cell.length_b   1.000
_cell.length_c   1.000
_cell.angle_alpha   90.00
_cell.angle_beta   90.00
_cell.angle_gamma   90.00
#
_symmetry.space_group_name_H-M   'P 1'
#
loop_
_entity.id
_entity.type
_entity.pdbx_description
1 polymer ?
#
loop_
_entity_poly.entity_id
_entity_poly.type
_entity_poly.pdbx_seq_one_letter_code
_entity_poly.pdbx_strand_id
1 'polypeptide(L)' 'MWLYKSTLLLGLLGTRGVVRSMCAQVGDWQSAKSIYEFSANDIDGNEESLEKYRGYVCIVVNVASK' A
#
# COMPACT_ATOMS: atom_id res chain seq x y z
N MET A 1 -32.27 -17.76 34.55
CA MET A 1 -32.19 -17.60 33.08
C MET A 1 -30.84 -16.95 32.79
N TRP A 2 -29.68 -17.60 32.86
CA TRP A 2 -29.14 -18.70 32.03
C TRP A 2 -29.78 -18.82 30.65
N LEU A 3 -29.11 -18.23 29.66
CA LEU A 3 -29.30 -18.59 28.25
C LEU A 3 -27.95 -19.04 27.65
N TYR A 4 -27.76 -20.35 27.76
CA TYR A 4 -27.26 -21.29 26.75
C TYR A 4 -26.06 -20.87 25.88
N LYS A 5 -24.93 -21.48 26.25
CA LYS A 5 -23.83 -21.87 25.38
C LYS A 5 -24.36 -22.54 24.10
N SER A 6 -23.83 -22.15 22.95
CA SER A 6 -23.72 -23.01 21.76
C SER A 6 -22.48 -22.61 20.95
N THR A 7 -21.39 -23.33 21.20
CA THR A 7 -20.20 -23.44 20.36
C THR A 7 -20.49 -24.36 19.17
N LEU A 8 -19.95 -24.06 17.98
CA LEU A 8 -19.57 -24.93 16.82
C LEU A 8 -19.54 -23.99 15.58
N LEU A 9 -18.61 -23.96 14.63
CA LEU A 9 -17.39 -24.70 14.32
C LEU A 9 -16.59 -23.86 13.29
N LEU A 10 -15.27 -23.87 13.45
CA LEU A 10 -14.25 -24.08 12.41
C LEU A 10 -14.39 -23.39 11.05
N GLY A 11 -13.53 -22.40 10.81
CA GLY A 11 -13.20 -21.89 9.49
C GLY A 11 -11.88 -21.10 9.50
N LEU A 12 -10.78 -21.75 9.85
CA LEU A 12 -9.42 -21.22 9.65
C LEU A 12 -9.09 -21.29 8.15
N LEU A 13 -9.72 -20.42 7.35
CA LEU A 13 -9.16 -20.06 6.06
C LEU A 13 -7.99 -19.13 6.34
N GLY A 14 -6.79 -19.70 6.36
CA GLY A 14 -5.54 -18.96 6.29
C GLY A 14 -5.52 -18.16 4.99
N THR A 15 -6.00 -16.92 5.05
CA THR A 15 -5.68 -15.93 4.04
C THR A 15 -4.20 -15.66 4.22
N ARG A 16 -3.39 -16.22 3.31
CA ARG A 16 -2.01 -15.77 3.11
C ARG A 16 -2.08 -14.25 3.03
N GLY A 17 -1.55 -13.59 4.06
CA GLY A 17 -1.45 -12.16 4.12
C GLY A 17 -0.73 -11.70 2.86
N VAL A 18 -1.50 -11.19 1.90
CA VAL A 18 -0.98 -10.28 0.90
C VAL A 18 -0.59 -9.07 1.72
N VAL A 19 0.68 -9.01 2.14
CA VAL A 19 1.28 -7.78 2.65
C VAL A 19 1.37 -6.85 1.46
N ARG A 20 0.23 -6.26 1.06
CA ARG A 20 0.23 -5.06 0.25
C ARG A 20 0.94 -4.03 1.11
N SER A 21 2.14 -3.64 0.73
CA SER A 21 2.78 -2.44 1.26
C SER A 21 1.77 -1.31 1.08
N MET A 22 1.11 -0.91 2.16
CA MET A 22 0.11 0.16 2.12
C MET A 22 0.90 1.45 1.95
N CYS A 23 0.95 1.97 0.72
CA CYS A 23 1.58 3.25 0.46
C CYS A 23 0.75 4.37 1.07
N ALA A 24 1.41 5.42 1.54
CA ALA A 24 0.77 6.52 2.27
C ALA A 24 -0.30 7.19 1.39
N GLN A 25 -1.54 7.28 1.89
CA GLN A 25 -2.64 7.99 1.23
C GLN A 25 -2.36 9.51 1.26
N VAL A 26 -2.94 10.25 0.30
CA VAL A 26 -2.79 11.71 0.05
C VAL A 26 -2.83 12.60 1.31
N GLY A 27 -3.43 12.15 2.41
CA GLY A 27 -3.46 12.88 3.68
C GLY A 27 -2.13 12.94 4.44
N ASP A 28 -1.12 12.15 4.06
CA ASP A 28 0.07 11.94 4.90
C ASP A 28 1.41 12.37 4.27
N TRP A 29 1.37 13.14 3.17
CA TRP A 29 2.60 13.62 2.52
C TRP A 29 3.48 14.46 3.45
N GLN A 30 2.89 15.09 4.47
CA GLN A 30 3.59 15.89 5.48
C GLN A 30 4.36 15.05 6.49
N SER A 31 3.93 13.81 6.78
CA SER A 31 4.63 12.94 7.72
C SER A 31 5.63 12.00 7.04
N ALA A 32 5.44 11.76 5.73
CA ALA A 32 6.29 10.91 4.91
C ALA A 32 7.78 11.25 5.07
N LYS A 33 8.61 10.21 5.20
CA LYS A 33 10.06 10.38 5.45
C LYS A 33 10.91 10.17 4.20
N SER A 34 10.34 9.58 3.17
CA SER A 34 11.03 9.28 1.93
C SER A 34 10.08 9.25 0.74
N ILE A 35 10.64 9.39 -0.46
CA ILE A 35 9.87 9.23 -1.71
C ILE A 35 9.32 7.81 -1.87
N TYR A 36 9.89 6.82 -1.18
CA TYR A 36 9.54 5.42 -1.32
C TYR A 36 8.20 5.05 -0.65
N GLU A 37 7.66 5.95 0.19
CA GLU A 37 6.35 5.79 0.84
C GLU A 37 5.18 6.15 -0.08
N PHE A 38 5.47 6.65 -1.28
CA PHE A 38 4.48 7.05 -2.27
C PHE A 38 4.33 6.03 -3.41
N SER A 39 3.17 6.09 -4.04
CA SER A 39 2.90 5.46 -5.34
C SER A 39 2.51 6.51 -6.37
N ALA A 40 2.71 6.21 -7.64
CA ALA A 40 2.27 7.04 -8.75
C ALA A 40 1.71 6.16 -9.87
N ASN A 41 0.78 6.70 -10.64
CA ASN A 41 0.35 6.05 -11.88
C ASN A 41 1.46 6.20 -12.92
N ASP A 42 1.85 5.10 -13.55
CA ASP A 42 2.72 5.13 -14.72
C ASP A 42 1.98 5.63 -15.98
N ILE A 43 2.69 5.67 -17.11
CA ILE A 43 2.12 6.16 -18.38
C ILE A 43 1.04 5.24 -18.96
N ASP A 44 1.01 3.98 -18.50
CA ASP A 44 0.03 2.96 -18.90
C ASP A 44 -1.17 2.94 -17.94
N GLY A 45 -1.16 3.76 -16.89
CA GLY A 45 -2.24 3.89 -15.91
C GLY A 45 -2.16 2.91 -14.74
N ASN A 46 -1.05 2.18 -14.56
CA ASN A 46 -0.87 1.28 -13.45
C ASN A 46 -0.35 2.03 -12.22
N GLU A 47 -0.94 1.77 -11.05
CA GLU A 47 -0.45 2.30 -9.78
C GLU A 47 0.81 1.55 -9.35
N GLU A 48 1.93 2.26 -9.35
CA GLU A 48 3.26 1.72 -9.10
C GLU A 48 3.89 2.37 -7.86
N SER A 49 4.44 1.55 -6.96
CA SER A 49 5.17 2.07 -5.78
C SER A 49 6.54 2.61 -6.18
N LEU A 50 6.92 3.75 -5.60
CA LEU A 50 8.26 4.33 -5.80
C LEU A 50 9.35 3.58 -5.03
N GLU A 51 8.99 2.66 -4.11
CA GLU A 51 9.91 1.75 -3.41
C GLU A 51 10.84 1.00 -4.36
N LYS A 52 10.40 0.73 -5.60
CA LYS A 52 11.22 0.06 -6.62
C LYS A 52 12.53 0.78 -6.97
N TYR A 53 12.63 2.06 -6.62
CA TYR A 53 13.83 2.87 -6.85
C TYR A 53 14.78 2.92 -5.64
N ARG A 54 14.52 2.16 -4.56
CA ARG A 54 15.42 2.11 -3.41
C ARG A 54 16.81 1.64 -3.82
N GLY A 55 17.83 2.38 -3.39
CA GLY A 55 19.23 2.11 -3.71
C GLY A 55 19.73 2.79 -4.99
N TYR A 56 18.87 3.49 -5.72
CA TYR A 56 19.26 4.29 -6.88
C TYR A 56 19.25 5.78 -6.57
N VAL A 57 20.16 6.53 -7.20
CA VAL A 57 20.08 8.00 -7.22
C VAL A 57 18.99 8.39 -8.22
N CYS A 58 17.98 9.13 -7.75
CA CYS A 58 16.81 9.48 -8.54
C CYS A 58 16.77 10.99 -8.86
N ILE A 59 16.26 11.32 -10.04
CA ILE A 59 15.93 12.70 -10.43
C ILE A 59 14.42 12.77 -10.65
N VAL A 60 13.74 13.65 -9.91
CA VAL A 60 12.30 13.90 -10.05
C VAL A 60 12.12 15.23 -10.78
N VAL A 61 11.46 15.20 -11.93
CA VAL A 61 11.24 16.37 -12.79
C VAL A 61 9.76 16.54 -13.10
N ASN A 62 9.30 17.79 -13.09
CA ASN A 62 8.05 18.15 -13.72
C ASN A 62 8.34 18.44 -15.19
N VAL A 63 7.77 17.64 -16.09
CA VAL A 63 7.92 17.81 -17.54
C VAL A 63 6.63 18.37 -18.10
N ALA A 64 6.72 19.46 -18.87
CA ALA A 64 5.62 19.94 -19.69
C ALA A 64 5.73 19.29 -21.09
N SER A 65 4.83 18.35 -21.41
CA SER A 65 4.70 17.76 -22.74
C SER A 65 3.65 18.51 -23.57
N LYS A 66 3.85 18.56 -24.90
CA LYS A 66 2.87 19.10 -25.87
C LYS A 66 1.78 18.11 -26.21
#